data_AF-A0A6A0H6N2-F1
#
_entry.id   AF-A0A6A0H6N2-F1
#
_cell.length_a   1.000
_cell.length_b   1.000
_cell.length_c   1.000
_cell.angle_alpha   90.00
_cell.angle_beta   90.00
_cell.angle_gamma   90.00
#
_symmetry.space_group_name_H-M   'P 1'
#
loop_
_entity.id
_entity.type
_entity.pdbx_description
1 polymer ?
#
loop_
_entity_poly.entity_id
_entity_poly.type
_entity_poly.pdbx_seq_one_letter_code
_entity_poly.pdbx_strand_id
1 'polypeptide(L)'
;MQQVSTSSLHCVLPHVMQRFYRVNQTRKLEFVTEIAMNAHKKGLPTIIFSNSGAAVDFIGLTLREANIGCVHINGRLRSTTRLELYKAFMDGEVNILSATDLVSRGLDTIKATHIVNYEFPKFASDYVHRCGRVGRIGSQVNKPIVTNLITKPHEVELVQQIEVSFTLTKITKIRDELIRFEFIEKK
;
A
#
# COMPACT_ATOMS: atom_id res chain seq x y z
N MET A 1 9.58 -35.69 4.41
CA MET A 1 9.53 -34.22 4.50
C MET A 1 9.07 -33.72 3.14
N GLN A 2 7.83 -33.22 3.02
CA GLN A 2 7.28 -32.80 1.73
C GLN A 2 7.65 -31.32 1.52
N GLN A 3 8.65 -31.06 0.69
CA GLN A 3 9.06 -29.70 0.36
C GLN A 3 7.99 -29.09 -0.56
N VAL A 4 7.24 -28.13 -0.04
CA VAL A 4 6.34 -27.31 -0.85
C VAL A 4 7.15 -26.12 -1.37
N SER A 5 7.53 -26.18 -2.65
CA SER A 5 8.10 -25.05 -3.36
C SER A 5 7.07 -24.52 -4.37
N THR A 6 6.87 -23.20 -4.39
CA THR A 6 6.10 -22.53 -5.43
C THR A 6 6.99 -21.50 -6.09
N SER A 7 6.88 -21.37 -7.41
CA SER A 7 7.57 -20.36 -8.22
C SER A 7 7.13 -18.93 -7.91
N SER A 8 6.13 -18.75 -7.04
CA SER A 8 5.56 -17.45 -6.65
C SER A 8 5.80 -17.11 -5.18
N LEU A 9 6.73 -17.80 -4.50
CA LEU A 9 7.06 -17.50 -3.11
C LEU A 9 7.62 -16.07 -3.03
N HIS A 10 6.89 -15.17 -2.34
CA HIS A 10 7.28 -13.77 -2.17
C HIS A 10 7.47 -12.97 -3.47
N CYS A 11 6.61 -13.14 -4.47
CA CYS A 11 6.58 -12.30 -5.67
C CYS A 11 5.35 -11.38 -5.70
N VAL A 12 5.52 -10.16 -6.20
CA VAL A 12 4.38 -9.26 -6.49
C VAL A 12 3.68 -9.75 -7.76
N LEU A 13 2.35 -9.69 -7.76
CA LEU A 13 1.54 -10.21 -8.85
C LEU A 13 1.73 -9.38 -10.14
N PRO A 14 2.03 -9.99 -11.30
CA PRO A 14 2.31 -9.27 -12.54
C PRO A 14 1.16 -8.45 -13.14
N HIS A 15 -0.05 -8.49 -12.57
CA HIS A 15 -1.21 -7.72 -13.05
C HIS A 15 -1.49 -6.49 -12.17
N VAL A 16 -0.74 -6.29 -11.09
CA VAL A 16 -0.87 -5.16 -10.18
C VAL A 16 -0.06 -3.99 -10.72
N MET A 17 -0.73 -2.87 -11.02
CA MET A 17 -0.05 -1.65 -11.46
C MET A 17 0.67 -1.02 -10.28
N GLN A 18 1.96 -0.78 -10.43
CA GLN A 18 2.82 -0.19 -9.43
C GLN A 18 3.27 1.20 -9.91
N ARG A 19 3.16 2.21 -9.06
CA ARG A 19 3.58 3.59 -9.36
C ARG A 19 4.56 4.06 -8.31
N PHE A 20 5.64 4.70 -8.73
CA PHE A 20 6.67 5.23 -7.86
C PHE A 20 6.79 6.73 -8.09
N TYR A 21 6.51 7.48 -7.04
CA TYR A 21 6.51 8.94 -7.04
C TYR A 21 7.65 9.46 -6.19
N ARG A 22 8.60 10.16 -6.82
CA ARG A 22 9.57 10.97 -6.07
C ARG A 22 8.84 12.22 -5.56
N VAL A 23 8.71 12.35 -4.25
CA VAL A 23 8.00 13.47 -3.62
C VAL A 23 8.82 14.08 -2.49
N ASN A 24 8.65 15.40 -2.30
CA ASN A 24 9.19 16.10 -1.14
C ASN A 24 8.41 15.71 0.12
N GLN A 25 9.09 15.66 1.27
CA GLN A 25 8.48 15.25 2.54
C GLN A 25 7.25 16.09 2.91
N THR A 26 7.30 17.41 2.64
CA THR A 26 6.21 18.37 2.91
C THR A 26 4.96 18.08 2.08
N ARG A 27 5.10 17.46 0.90
CA ARG A 27 4.00 17.21 -0.04
C ARG A 27 3.39 15.82 0.06
N LYS A 28 3.98 14.92 0.86
CA LYS A 28 3.42 13.56 1.02
C LYS A 28 2.00 13.59 1.55
N LEU A 29 1.74 14.50 2.51
CA LEU A 29 0.45 14.61 3.17
C LEU A 29 -0.64 15.10 2.21
N GLU A 30 -0.33 16.13 1.41
CA GLU A 30 -1.19 16.61 0.33
C GLU A 30 -1.51 15.47 -0.65
N PHE A 31 -0.47 14.76 -1.11
CA PHE A 31 -0.61 13.70 -2.10
C PHE A 31 -1.45 12.51 -1.60
N VAL A 32 -1.22 12.05 -0.37
CA VAL A 32 -2.02 10.95 0.20
C VAL A 32 -3.45 11.38 0.48
N THR A 33 -3.68 12.64 0.85
CA THR A 33 -5.02 13.19 1.06
C THR A 33 -5.81 13.23 -0.25
N GLU A 34 -5.18 13.64 -1.36
CA GLU A 34 -5.80 13.61 -2.68
C GLU A 34 -6.19 12.18 -3.11
N ILE A 35 -5.29 11.21 -2.91
CA ILE A 35 -5.58 9.81 -3.19
C ILE A 35 -6.74 9.31 -2.32
N ALA A 36 -6.69 9.57 -1.01
CA ALA A 36 -7.73 9.15 -0.08
C ALA A 36 -9.09 9.78 -0.40
N MET A 37 -9.12 11.07 -0.79
CA MET A 37 -10.34 11.76 -1.19
C MET A 37 -10.97 11.11 -2.43
N ASN A 38 -10.15 10.79 -3.44
CA ASN A 38 -10.61 10.13 -4.66
C ASN A 38 -11.09 8.71 -4.40
N ALA A 39 -10.39 7.96 -3.55
CA ALA A 39 -10.80 6.62 -3.13
C ALA A 39 -12.12 6.67 -2.35
N HIS A 40 -12.25 7.60 -1.40
CA HIS A 40 -13.46 7.85 -0.61
C HIS A 40 -14.68 8.13 -1.48
N LYS A 41 -14.57 9.08 -2.42
CA LYS A 41 -15.65 9.39 -3.37
C LYS A 41 -16.11 8.18 -4.21
N LYS A 42 -15.20 7.25 -4.50
CA LYS A 42 -15.47 6.05 -5.30
C LYS A 42 -15.79 4.81 -4.47
N GLY A 43 -15.79 4.91 -3.13
CA GLY A 43 -15.94 3.76 -2.24
C GLY A 43 -14.86 2.69 -2.42
N LEU A 44 -13.66 3.07 -2.90
CA LEU A 44 -12.59 2.11 -3.19
C LEU A 44 -11.86 1.72 -1.90
N PRO A 45 -11.79 0.42 -1.54
CA PRO A 45 -11.02 -0.03 -0.39
C PRO A 45 -9.54 0.27 -0.60
N THR A 46 -9.00 1.14 0.24
CA THR A 46 -7.63 1.67 0.14
C THR A 46 -6.90 1.52 1.47
N ILE A 47 -5.68 0.99 1.42
CA ILE A 47 -4.81 0.90 2.60
C ILE A 47 -3.64 1.85 2.44
N ILE A 48 -3.38 2.65 3.46
CA ILE A 48 -2.24 3.55 3.57
C ILE A 48 -1.26 2.96 4.59
N PHE A 49 -0.09 2.53 4.13
CA PHE A 49 0.95 1.99 5.00
C PHE A 49 1.93 3.05 5.45
N SER A 50 2.23 3.03 6.75
CA SER A 50 3.30 3.81 7.37
C SER A 50 4.22 2.92 8.20
N ASN A 51 5.45 3.38 8.45
CA ASN A 51 6.46 2.64 9.18
C ASN A 51 6.37 2.84 10.71
N SER A 52 5.55 3.80 11.18
CA SER A 52 5.36 4.09 12.60
C SER A 52 3.89 4.29 12.97
N GLY A 53 3.54 3.94 14.22
CA GLY A 53 2.19 4.17 14.74
C GLY A 53 1.82 5.66 14.82
N ALA A 54 2.79 6.52 15.12
CA ALA A 54 2.57 7.97 15.13
C ALA A 54 2.19 8.51 13.74
N ALA A 55 2.83 8.03 12.68
CA ALA A 55 2.44 8.38 11.31
C ALA A 55 1.05 7.85 10.95
N VAL A 56 0.71 6.63 11.39
CA VAL A 56 -0.63 6.06 11.22
C VAL A 56 -1.71 6.94 11.85
N ASP A 57 -1.49 7.36 13.10
CA ASP A 57 -2.41 8.22 13.84
C ASP A 57 -2.52 9.61 13.19
N PHE A 58 -1.39 10.18 12.78
CA PHE A 58 -1.33 11.47 12.11
C PHE A 58 -2.15 11.48 10.82
N ILE A 59 -1.97 10.48 9.94
CA ILE A 59 -2.77 10.34 8.71
C ILE A 59 -4.25 10.18 9.04
N GLY A 60 -4.59 9.35 10.03
CA GLY A 60 -5.97 9.15 10.46
C GLY A 60 -6.65 10.46 10.90
N LEU A 61 -5.94 11.28 11.68
CA LEU A 61 -6.43 12.58 12.13
C LEU A 61 -6.57 13.57 10.98
N THR A 62 -5.55 13.71 10.12
CA THR A 62 -5.60 14.63 8.97
C THR A 62 -6.74 14.29 8.02
N LEU A 63 -6.94 13.01 7.71
CA LEU A 63 -8.04 12.60 6.82
C LEU A 63 -9.41 12.88 7.46
N ARG A 64 -9.54 12.70 8.78
CA ARG A 64 -10.76 13.06 9.52
C ARG A 64 -11.05 14.55 9.44
N GLU A 65 -10.04 15.41 9.63
CA GLU A 65 -10.19 16.87 9.49
C GLU A 65 -10.61 17.27 8.06
N ALA A 66 -10.19 16.50 7.06
CA ALA A 66 -10.62 16.65 5.67
C ALA A 66 -12.00 16.02 5.37
N ASN A 67 -12.75 15.59 6.39
CA ASN A 67 -14.03 14.88 6.27
C ASN A 67 -13.95 13.56 5.47
N ILE A 68 -12.81 12.88 5.51
CA ILE A 68 -12.58 11.58 4.88
C ILE A 68 -12.54 10.51 5.98
N GLY A 69 -13.51 9.60 5.95
CA GLY A 69 -13.55 8.47 6.88
C GLY A 69 -12.31 7.58 6.74
N CYS A 70 -11.55 7.43 7.83
CA CYS A 70 -10.35 6.61 7.87
C CYS A 70 -10.25 5.87 9.21
N VAL A 71 -10.18 4.53 9.16
CA VAL A 71 -9.78 3.73 10.33
C VAL A 71 -8.25 3.70 10.39
N HIS A 72 -7.68 3.81 11.59
CA HIS A 72 -6.22 3.76 11.77
C HIS A 72 -5.86 2.70 12.80
N ILE A 73 -4.99 1.77 12.43
CA ILE A 73 -4.66 0.61 13.26
C ILE A 73 -3.15 0.55 13.47
N ASN A 74 -2.73 0.72 14.72
CA ASN A 74 -1.34 0.63 15.14
C ASN A 74 -1.16 -0.34 16.33
N GLY A 75 0.10 -0.61 16.71
CA GLY A 75 0.44 -1.62 17.74
C GLY A 75 0.02 -1.27 19.17
N ARG A 76 -0.45 -0.04 19.44
CA ARG A 76 -0.96 0.39 20.74
C ARG A 76 -2.42 -0.03 20.97
N LEU A 77 -3.15 -0.35 19.91
CA LEU A 77 -4.53 -0.79 20.00
C LEU A 77 -4.63 -2.24 20.49
N ARG A 78 -5.61 -2.51 21.35
CA ARG A 78 -5.94 -3.88 21.77
C ARG A 78 -6.37 -4.71 20.57
N SER A 79 -6.03 -6.01 20.57
CA SER A 79 -6.36 -6.92 19.46
C SER A 79 -7.85 -6.94 19.08
N THR A 80 -8.76 -6.84 20.06
CA THR A 80 -10.21 -6.76 19.83
C THR A 80 -10.59 -5.52 19.03
N THR A 81 -10.11 -4.35 19.45
CA THR A 81 -10.32 -3.08 18.74
C THR A 81 -9.74 -3.09 17.33
N ARG A 82 -8.57 -3.74 17.14
CA ARG A 82 -7.98 -3.90 15.81
C ARG A 82 -8.89 -4.71 14.89
N LEU A 83 -9.50 -5.78 15.41
CA LEU A 83 -10.42 -6.62 14.65
C LEU A 83 -11.73 -5.88 14.31
N GLU A 84 -12.27 -5.11 15.26
CA GLU A 84 -13.48 -4.30 15.06
C GLU A 84 -13.27 -3.25 13.96
N LEU A 85 -12.21 -2.45 14.06
CA LEU A 85 -11.87 -1.43 13.06
C LEU A 85 -11.59 -2.04 11.69
N TYR A 86 -10.90 -3.19 11.68
CA TYR A 86 -10.63 -3.92 10.46
C TYR A 86 -11.91 -4.47 9.81
N LYS A 87 -12.86 -4.96 10.63
CA LYS A 87 -14.16 -5.41 10.15
C LYS A 87 -14.96 -4.27 9.53
N ALA A 88 -15.01 -3.10 10.17
CA ALA A 88 -15.64 -1.91 9.57
C ALA A 88 -15.06 -1.54 8.20
N PHE A 89 -13.74 -1.74 8.01
CA PHE A 89 -13.10 -1.57 6.71
C PHE A 89 -13.53 -2.65 5.69
N MET A 90 -13.57 -3.91 6.12
CA MET A 90 -13.93 -5.04 5.26
C MET A 90 -15.41 -5.03 4.85
N ASP A 91 -16.29 -4.58 5.74
CA ASP A 91 -17.73 -4.48 5.51
C ASP A 91 -18.08 -3.23 4.68
N GLY A 92 -17.11 -2.35 4.42
CA GLY A 92 -17.27 -1.16 3.57
C GLY A 92 -17.85 0.06 4.31
N GLU A 93 -18.04 -0.02 5.63
CA GLU A 93 -18.46 1.11 6.46
C GLU A 93 -17.45 2.27 6.39
N VAL A 94 -16.16 1.93 6.31
CA VAL A 94 -15.08 2.87 6.07
C VAL A 94 -14.17 2.31 4.98
N ASN A 95 -13.93 3.05 3.91
CA ASN A 95 -13.19 2.52 2.77
C ASN A 95 -11.68 2.86 2.78
N ILE A 96 -11.19 3.58 3.80
CA ILE A 96 -9.77 3.93 3.97
C ILE A 96 -9.24 3.37 5.30
N LEU A 97 -8.10 2.67 5.23
CA LEU A 97 -7.40 2.12 6.39
C LEU A 97 -5.95 2.62 6.42
N SER A 98 -5.53 3.25 7.51
CA SER A 98 -4.12 3.58 7.78
C SER A 98 -3.52 2.54 8.74
N ALA A 99 -2.37 1.92 8.42
CA ALA A 99 -1.80 0.86 9.25
C ALA A 99 -0.28 0.73 9.16
N THR A 100 0.31 0.00 10.12
CA THR A 100 1.70 -0.48 10.05
C THR A 100 1.78 -1.94 9.61
N ASP A 101 2.94 -2.37 9.12
CA ASP A 101 3.18 -3.77 8.69
C ASP A 101 2.85 -4.77 9.79
N LEU A 102 3.39 -4.57 10.99
CA LEU A 102 3.21 -5.46 12.14
C LEU A 102 1.74 -5.73 12.45
N VAL A 103 0.90 -4.73 12.24
CA VAL A 103 -0.51 -4.75 12.58
C VAL A 103 -1.35 -5.36 11.47
N SER A 104 -0.92 -5.24 10.22
CA SER A 104 -1.56 -5.87 9.07
C SER A 104 -1.25 -7.37 8.94
N ARG A 105 -0.14 -7.84 9.53
CA ARG A 105 0.21 -9.27 9.60
C ARG A 105 -0.78 -9.98 10.54
N GLY A 106 -1.56 -10.93 10.02
CA GLY A 106 -2.66 -11.59 10.75
C GLY A 106 -4.06 -11.12 10.37
N LEU A 107 -4.18 -10.08 9.52
CA LEU A 107 -5.43 -9.72 8.85
C LEU A 107 -5.45 -10.44 7.48
N ASP A 108 -5.64 -11.75 7.48
CA ASP A 108 -5.34 -12.63 6.33
C ASP A 108 -6.31 -12.55 5.13
N THR A 109 -7.29 -11.66 5.15
CA THR A 109 -8.35 -11.60 4.12
C THR A 109 -8.50 -10.25 3.42
N ILE A 110 -7.48 -9.39 3.47
CA ILE A 110 -7.61 -8.03 2.91
C ILE A 110 -7.84 -8.05 1.39
N LYS A 111 -8.92 -7.39 0.95
CA LYS A 111 -9.30 -7.16 -0.45
C LYS A 111 -9.20 -5.68 -0.80
N ALA A 112 -8.02 -5.06 -0.59
CA ALA A 112 -7.85 -3.70 -1.05
C ALA A 112 -7.83 -3.64 -2.58
N THR A 113 -8.27 -2.52 -3.13
CA THR A 113 -8.09 -2.17 -4.54
C THR A 113 -6.87 -1.29 -4.76
N HIS A 114 -6.48 -0.55 -3.72
CA HIS A 114 -5.36 0.38 -3.76
C HIS A 114 -4.51 0.25 -2.49
N ILE A 115 -3.21 0.01 -2.66
CA ILE A 115 -2.22 0.20 -1.60
C ILE A 115 -1.49 1.51 -1.83
N VAL A 116 -1.35 2.30 -0.78
CA VAL A 116 -0.51 3.49 -0.77
C VAL A 116 0.58 3.30 0.27
N ASN A 117 1.81 3.14 -0.19
CA ASN A 117 2.99 3.19 0.67
C ASN A 117 3.31 4.67 0.94
N TYR A 118 2.63 5.24 1.94
CA TYR A 118 2.90 6.60 2.38
C TYR A 118 4.33 6.71 2.86
N GLU A 119 4.78 5.82 3.75
CA GLU A 119 6.22 5.60 3.97
C GLU A 119 6.65 4.36 3.23
N PHE A 120 7.69 4.48 2.39
CA PHE A 120 8.22 3.34 1.66
C PHE A 120 8.74 2.29 2.66
N PRO A 121 8.53 0.98 2.42
CA PRO A 121 8.97 -0.06 3.33
C PRO A 121 10.49 -0.04 3.52
N LYS A 122 10.95 -0.54 4.67
CA LYS A 122 12.38 -0.60 4.99
C LYS A 122 13.09 -1.76 4.28
N PHE A 123 12.35 -2.81 3.93
CA PHE A 123 12.88 -4.02 3.32
C PHE A 123 12.00 -4.48 2.16
N ALA A 124 12.60 -5.15 1.18
CA ALA A 124 11.88 -5.67 0.00
C ALA A 124 10.80 -6.71 0.40
N SER A 125 11.03 -7.49 1.45
CA SER A 125 10.04 -8.44 1.97
C SER A 125 8.76 -7.74 2.47
N ASP A 126 8.90 -6.60 3.15
CA ASP A 126 7.76 -5.78 3.56
C ASP A 126 7.01 -5.22 2.36
N TYR A 127 7.73 -4.76 1.32
CA TYR A 127 7.12 -4.32 0.08
C TYR A 127 6.22 -5.40 -0.54
N VAL A 128 6.74 -6.62 -0.66
CA VAL A 128 6.00 -7.77 -1.18
C VAL A 128 4.78 -8.07 -0.30
N HIS A 129 4.92 -8.05 1.03
CA HIS A 129 3.80 -8.30 1.95
C HIS A 129 2.70 -7.24 1.84
N ARG A 130 3.06 -5.97 1.67
CA ARG A 130 2.09 -4.89 1.44
C ARG A 130 1.39 -5.05 0.10
N CYS A 131 2.13 -5.35 -0.97
CA CYS A 131 1.55 -5.62 -2.29
C CYS A 131 0.64 -6.85 -2.29
N GLY A 132 0.92 -7.85 -1.44
CA GLY A 132 0.05 -9.01 -1.24
C GLY A 132 -1.33 -8.70 -0.68
N ARG A 133 -1.59 -7.45 -0.26
CA ARG A 133 -2.92 -6.98 0.22
C ARG A 133 -3.84 -6.49 -0.91
N VAL A 134 -3.36 -6.49 -2.15
CA VAL A 134 -4.16 -6.29 -3.38
C VAL A 134 -4.12 -7.54 -4.27
N GLY A 135 -5.10 -7.68 -5.17
CA GLY A 135 -4.98 -8.60 -6.31
C GLY A 135 -5.38 -10.06 -6.07
N ARG A 136 -6.49 -10.33 -5.37
CA ARG A 136 -7.11 -11.67 -5.50
C ARG A 136 -7.76 -11.80 -6.89
N ILE A 137 -7.33 -12.83 -7.61
CA ILE A 137 -7.87 -13.29 -8.89
C ILE A 137 -9.40 -13.38 -8.77
N GLY A 138 -10.12 -12.49 -9.46
CA GLY A 138 -11.59 -12.42 -9.43
C GLY A 138 -12.16 -11.00 -9.45
N SER A 139 -11.39 -9.98 -9.03
CA SER A 139 -11.85 -8.59 -9.10
C SER A 139 -11.58 -8.00 -10.49
N GLN A 140 -12.39 -8.38 -11.49
CA GLN A 140 -12.27 -7.84 -12.86
C GLN A 140 -12.69 -6.37 -12.97
N VAL A 141 -13.38 -5.83 -11.95
CA VAL A 141 -14.00 -4.50 -12.02
C VAL A 141 -13.00 -3.36 -11.80
N ASN A 142 -11.99 -3.55 -10.94
CA ASN A 142 -10.98 -2.52 -10.63
C ASN A 142 -9.57 -3.10 -10.73
N LYS A 143 -8.74 -2.57 -11.64
CA LYS A 143 -7.33 -2.95 -11.74
C LYS A 143 -6.63 -2.59 -10.41
N PRO A 144 -6.00 -3.54 -9.71
CA PRO A 144 -5.33 -3.26 -8.45
C PRO A 144 -4.13 -2.33 -8.67
N ILE A 145 -3.98 -1.34 -7.80
CA ILE A 145 -2.90 -0.34 -7.87
C ILE A 145 -2.10 -0.35 -6.57
N VAL A 146 -0.79 -0.19 -6.68
CA VAL A 146 0.14 0.10 -5.58
C VAL A 146 0.83 1.42 -5.89
N THR A 147 0.68 2.41 -5.03
CA THR A 147 1.33 3.72 -5.14
C THR A 147 2.40 3.87 -4.07
N ASN A 148 3.61 4.26 -4.48
CA ASN A 148 4.79 4.36 -3.61
C ASN A 148 5.29 5.80 -3.55
N LEU A 149 5.41 6.36 -2.34
CA LEU A 149 5.99 7.69 -2.14
C LEU A 149 7.44 7.57 -1.69
N ILE A 150 8.36 8.04 -2.54
CA ILE A 150 9.80 7.94 -2.35
C ILE A 150 10.35 9.32 -1.96
N THR A 151 10.83 9.45 -0.72
CA THR A 151 11.34 10.71 -0.17
C THR A 151 12.84 10.69 0.15
N LYS A 152 13.42 9.52 0.48
CA LYS A 152 14.81 9.41 0.98
C LYS A 152 15.73 8.67 0.00
N PRO A 153 17.05 8.95 0.01
CA PRO A 153 18.01 8.26 -0.85
C PRO A 153 17.99 6.72 -0.73
N HIS A 154 17.96 6.17 0.49
CA HIS A 154 17.92 4.72 0.71
C HIS A 154 16.62 4.07 0.19
N GLU A 155 15.52 4.83 0.08
CA GLU A 155 14.29 4.33 -0.52
C GLU A 155 14.46 4.18 -2.03
N VAL A 156 15.23 5.06 -2.69
CA VAL A 156 15.60 4.95 -4.10
C VAL A 156 16.45 3.70 -4.35
N GLU A 157 17.43 3.42 -3.47
CA GLU A 157 18.25 2.20 -3.55
C GLU A 157 17.38 0.93 -3.46
N LEU A 158 16.41 0.92 -2.53
CA LEU A 158 15.49 -0.21 -2.41
C LEU A 158 14.56 -0.34 -3.63
N VAL A 159 14.12 0.77 -4.24
CA VAL A 159 13.36 0.73 -5.49
C VAL A 159 14.17 0.10 -6.62
N GLN A 160 15.46 0.45 -6.74
CA GLN A 160 16.35 -0.17 -7.74
C GLN A 160 16.51 -1.67 -7.51
N GLN A 161 16.65 -2.12 -6.26
CA GLN A 161 16.70 -3.55 -5.92
C GLN A 161 15.41 -4.30 -6.31
N ILE A 162 14.26 -3.66 -6.06
CA ILE A 162 12.94 -4.18 -6.44
C ILE A 162 12.84 -4.28 -7.97
N GLU A 163 13.22 -3.23 -8.72
CA GLU A 163 13.20 -3.19 -10.18
C GLU A 163 14.07 -4.29 -10.82
N VAL A 164 15.29 -4.49 -10.30
CA VAL A 164 16.19 -5.57 -10.76
C VAL A 164 15.54 -6.94 -10.52
N SER A 165 14.91 -7.14 -9.37
CA SER A 165 14.22 -8.39 -9.03
C SER A 165 13.07 -8.70 -10.01
N PHE A 166 12.28 -7.69 -10.39
CA PHE A 166 11.25 -7.85 -11.42
C PHE A 166 11.83 -8.20 -12.80
N THR A 167 12.95 -7.58 -13.17
CA THR A 167 13.61 -7.80 -14.47
C THR A 167 14.16 -9.22 -14.60
N LEU A 168 14.74 -9.77 -13.53
CA LEU A 168 15.30 -11.12 -13.51
C LEU A 168 14.24 -12.23 -13.55
N THR A 169 12.98 -11.92 -13.25
CA THR A 169 11.87 -12.90 -13.19
C THR A 169 11.23 -13.21 -14.57
N LYS A 170 11.86 -12.82 -15.70
CA LYS A 170 11.34 -13.01 -17.09
C LYS A 170 9.95 -12.36 -17.36
N ILE A 171 9.65 -11.20 -16.77
CA ILE A 171 8.46 -10.39 -17.13
C ILE A 171 8.87 -9.32 -18.14
N THR A 172 9.40 -9.72 -19.30
CA THR A 172 10.15 -8.80 -20.18
C THR A 172 9.28 -7.91 -21.08
N LYS A 173 7.95 -8.11 -21.12
CA LYS A 173 7.05 -7.33 -22.00
C LYS A 173 6.06 -6.40 -21.28
N ILE A 174 5.98 -6.44 -19.95
CA ILE A 174 4.98 -5.69 -19.17
C ILE A 174 5.61 -4.51 -18.40
N ARG A 175 6.89 -4.21 -18.68
CA ARG A 175 7.71 -3.26 -17.89
C ARG A 175 7.14 -1.84 -17.89
N ASP A 176 6.65 -1.35 -19.04
CA ASP A 176 6.19 0.04 -19.17
C ASP A 176 4.76 0.26 -18.65
N GLU A 177 3.94 -0.79 -18.58
CA GLU A 177 2.56 -0.70 -18.05
C GLU A 177 2.48 -0.93 -16.54
N LEU A 178 3.38 -1.76 -15.99
CA LEU A 178 3.33 -2.15 -14.57
C LEU A 178 4.08 -1.22 -13.64
N ILE A 179 5.15 -0.57 -14.09
CA ILE A 179 5.96 0.30 -13.24
C ILE A 179 6.03 1.68 -13.91
N ARG A 180 5.28 2.64 -13.36
CA ARG A 180 5.39 4.05 -13.78
C ARG A 180 6.17 4.84 -12.76
N PHE A 181 7.29 5.42 -13.19
CA PHE A 181 8.00 6.45 -12.46
C PHE A 181 7.45 7.81 -12.86
N GLU A 182 6.87 8.52 -11.89
CA GLU A 182 6.34 9.86 -12.08
C GLU A 182 7.08 10.80 -11.13
N PHE A 183 7.81 11.77 -11.68
CA PHE A 183 8.44 12.84 -10.90
C PHE A 183 7.39 13.94 -10.71
N ILE A 184 7.02 14.21 -9.46
CA ILE A 184 6.15 15.35 -9.16
C ILE A 184 7.05 16.52 -8.76
N GLU A 185 7.76 17.05 -9.74
CA GLU A 185 8.29 18.41 -9.67
C GLU A 185 7.14 19.35 -10.05
N LYS A 186 6.50 19.96 -9.06
CA LYS A 186 5.68 21.14 -9.33
C LYS A 186 6.45 22.36 -8.85
N LYS A 187 6.61 23.29 -9.80
CA LYS A 187 7.13 24.66 -9.70
C LYS A 187 6.72 25.35 -8.41
#